data_AF-A0AAX2UHR8-F1
#
_entry.id   AF-A0AAX2UHR8-F1
#
_cell.length_a   1.000
_cell.length_b   1.000
_cell.length_c   1.000
_cell.angle_alpha   90.00
_cell.angle_beta   90.00
_cell.angle_gamma   90.00
#
_symmetry.space_group_name_H-M   'P 1'
#
loop_
_entity.id
_entity.type
_entity.pdbx_description
1 polymer ?
#
loop_
_entity_poly.entity_id
_entity_poly.type
_entity_poly.pdbx_seq_one_letter_code
_entity_poly.pdbx_strand_id
1 'polypeptide(L)'
;MSSVFIERKNEAILDVLELENQGYTDIHFKGFHLQGSQELPNHPFFFGELDKEGNIKQEQPSYYFAPKDETLDKGKLTIYLHNLTLTL
;
A
#
# COMPACT_ATOMS: atom_id res chain seq x y z
N MET A 1 -20.89 -10.07 -6.13
CA MET A 1 -20.48 -9.53 -4.82
C MET A 1 -20.11 -8.08 -5.04
N SER A 2 -20.76 -7.17 -4.33
CA SER A 2 -20.47 -5.74 -4.40
C SER A 2 -19.17 -5.46 -3.67
N SER A 3 -18.11 -5.17 -4.42
CA SER A 3 -16.86 -4.66 -3.87
C SER A 3 -17.15 -3.30 -3.22
N VAL A 4 -17.04 -3.21 -1.90
CA VAL A 4 -17.22 -1.96 -1.18
C VAL A 4 -15.93 -1.15 -1.36
N PHE A 5 -15.99 -0.09 -2.16
CA PHE A 5 -14.86 0.80 -2.38
C PHE A 5 -14.87 1.90 -1.31
N ILE A 6 -13.75 2.05 -0.59
CA ILE A 6 -13.52 3.20 0.27
C ILE A 6 -12.73 4.23 -0.56
N GLU A 7 -13.43 5.23 -1.10
CA GLU A 7 -12.78 6.43 -1.64
C GLU A 7 -12.57 7.43 -0.50
N ARG A 8 -11.32 7.72 -0.16
CA ARG A 8 -10.98 8.78 0.81
C ARG A 8 -9.99 9.74 0.18
N LYS A 9 -10.34 11.02 0.27
CA LYS A 9 -9.49 12.15 -0.09
C LYS A 9 -8.78 12.57 1.21
N ASN A 10 -7.45 12.54 1.24
CA ASN A 10 -6.53 12.96 2.33
C ASN A 10 -5.92 11.82 3.15
N GLU A 11 -4.83 12.14 3.89
CA GLU A 11 -4.16 11.27 4.87
C GLU A 11 -5.20 10.65 5.81
N ALA A 12 -5.54 9.39 5.55
CA ALA A 12 -6.58 8.67 6.26
C ALA A 12 -5.91 7.57 7.08
N ILE A 13 -6.01 7.70 8.40
CA ILE A 13 -5.56 6.64 9.31
C ILE A 13 -6.56 5.49 9.17
N LEU A 14 -6.07 4.35 8.69
CA LEU A 14 -6.84 3.12 8.61
C LEU A 14 -6.36 2.17 9.69
N ASP A 15 -7.25 1.82 10.61
CA ASP A 15 -7.00 0.73 11.54
C ASP A 15 -7.23 -0.60 10.81
N VAL A 16 -6.15 -1.36 10.63
CA VAL A 16 -6.18 -2.64 9.93
C VAL A 16 -7.09 -3.64 10.64
N LEU A 17 -7.11 -3.66 11.98
CA LEU A 17 -7.96 -4.56 12.76
C LEU A 17 -9.43 -4.18 12.62
N GLU A 18 -9.74 -2.89 12.55
CA GLU A 18 -11.11 -2.42 12.30
C GLU A 18 -11.58 -2.84 10.90
N LEU A 19 -10.73 -2.69 9.88
CA LEU A 19 -11.03 -3.10 8.51
C LEU A 19 -11.24 -4.62 8.39
N GLU A 20 -10.38 -5.41 9.03
CA GLU A 20 -10.53 -6.87 9.08
C GLU A 20 -11.85 -7.28 9.75
N ASN A 21 -12.20 -6.65 10.88
CA ASN A 21 -13.46 -6.90 11.57
C ASN A 21 -14.70 -6.51 10.73
N GLN A 22 -14.56 -5.52 9.83
CA GLN A 22 -15.60 -5.14 8.88
C GLN A 22 -15.62 -6.03 7.62
N GLY A 23 -14.71 -7.01 7.52
CA GLY A 23 -14.65 -7.98 6.41
C GLY A 23 -13.92 -7.47 5.18
N TYR A 24 -13.13 -6.40 5.28
CA TYR A 24 -12.25 -5.97 4.19
C TYR A 24 -11.01 -6.85 4.14
N THR A 25 -10.77 -7.44 2.98
CA THR A 25 -9.62 -8.33 2.72
C THR A 25 -8.60 -7.73 1.76
N ASP A 26 -8.96 -6.63 1.10
CA ASP A 26 -8.27 -6.12 -0.08
C ASP A 26 -8.22 -4.60 -0.07
N ILE A 27 -7.12 -4.03 -0.57
CA ILE A 27 -6.99 -2.60 -0.80
C ILE A 27 -7.05 -2.34 -2.29
N HIS A 28 -7.88 -1.37 -2.71
CA HIS A 28 -7.94 -0.90 -4.08
C HIS A 28 -7.45 0.54 -4.17
N PHE A 29 -6.49 0.81 -5.04
CA PHE A 29 -6.00 2.16 -5.31
C PHE A 29 -6.22 2.51 -6.78
N LYS A 30 -7.04 3.54 -7.04
CA LYS A 30 -7.39 4.00 -8.41
C LYS A 30 -7.88 2.88 -9.34
N GLY A 31 -8.68 1.95 -8.82
CA GLY A 31 -9.21 0.82 -9.60
C GLY A 31 -8.25 -0.37 -9.73
N PHE A 32 -7.01 -0.26 -9.23
CA PHE A 32 -6.08 -1.38 -9.15
C PHE A 32 -6.21 -2.08 -7.80
N HIS A 33 -6.42 -3.39 -7.84
CA HIS A 33 -6.34 -4.25 -6.66
C HIS A 33 -4.87 -4.38 -6.25
N LEU A 34 -4.55 -4.01 -5.02
CA LEU A 34 -3.21 -4.14 -4.44
C LEU A 34 -3.02 -5.58 -3.96
N GLN A 35 -2.54 -6.46 -4.84
CA GLN A 35 -2.50 -7.90 -4.60
C GLN A 35 -1.42 -8.39 -3.63
N GLY A 36 -0.58 -7.52 -3.07
CA GLY A 36 0.55 -8.01 -2.29
C GLY A 36 1.65 -8.62 -3.18
N SER A 37 2.50 -7.84 -3.84
CA SER A 37 3.83 -8.30 -4.25
C SER A 37 4.71 -8.71 -3.06
N GLN A 38 5.77 -9.47 -3.34
CA GLN A 38 6.78 -9.85 -2.36
C GLN A 38 7.67 -8.67 -1.95
N GLU A 39 8.29 -8.79 -0.77
CA GLU A 39 9.30 -7.85 -0.29
C GLU A 39 10.50 -7.85 -1.24
N LEU A 40 10.99 -6.66 -1.59
CA LEU A 40 12.12 -6.52 -2.47
C LEU A 40 13.41 -6.96 -1.76
N PRO A 41 14.25 -7.81 -2.38
CA PRO A 41 15.42 -8.40 -1.73
C PRO A 41 16.40 -7.40 -1.10
N ASN A 42 16.49 -6.19 -1.66
CA ASN A 42 17.43 -5.14 -1.22
C ASN A 42 16.73 -3.91 -0.62
N HIS A 43 15.40 -3.91 -0.54
CA HIS A 43 14.63 -2.79 -0.03
C HIS A 43 13.64 -3.32 1.01
N PRO A 44 14.07 -3.47 2.27
CA PRO A 44 13.23 -4.01 3.32
C PRO A 44 11.96 -3.18 3.47
N PHE A 45 10.85 -3.87 3.70
CA PHE A 45 9.49 -3.33 3.79
C PHE A 45 8.98 -2.65 2.52
N PHE A 46 9.73 -2.68 1.42
CA PHE A 46 9.26 -2.26 0.13
C PHE A 46 8.75 -3.46 -0.63
N PHE A 47 7.55 -3.34 -1.16
CA PHE A 47 6.90 -4.38 -1.92
C PHE A 47 6.56 -3.81 -3.29
N GLY A 48 7.11 -4.44 -4.33
CA GLY A 48 6.78 -4.13 -5.70
C GLY A 48 7.39 -5.15 -6.64
N GLU A 49 7.25 -4.88 -7.94
CA GLU A 49 8.00 -5.57 -8.96
C GLU A 49 9.13 -4.70 -9.48
N LEU A 50 10.29 -5.32 -9.72
CA LEU A 50 11.40 -4.67 -10.40
C LEU A 50 11.33 -4.92 -11.91
N ASP A 51 11.74 -3.94 -12.70
CA ASP A 51 12.03 -4.11 -14.11
C ASP A 51 13.37 -4.86 -14.32
N LYS A 52 13.76 -5.04 -15.58
CA LYS A 52 15.00 -5.74 -15.94
C LYS A 52 16.27 -4.98 -15.53
N GLU A 53 16.15 -3.69 -15.25
CA GLU A 53 17.23 -2.81 -14.85
C GLU A 53 17.31 -2.67 -13.33
N GLY A 54 16.36 -3.27 -12.60
CA GLY A 54 16.29 -3.26 -11.14
C GLY A 54 15.53 -2.05 -10.57
N ASN A 55 14.84 -1.26 -11.40
CA ASN A 55 14.00 -0.17 -10.91
C ASN A 55 12.58 -0.66 -10.62
N ILE A 56 11.89 0.01 -9.70
CA ILE A 56 10.49 -0.31 -9.38
C ILE A 56 9.60 0.03 -10.58
N LYS A 57 8.84 -0.97 -11.06
CA LYS A 57 7.87 -0.79 -12.14
C LYS A 57 6.80 0.22 -11.73
N GLN A 58 6.55 1.20 -12.59
CA GLN A 58 5.56 2.27 -12.35
C GLN A 58 4.18 1.98 -12.94
N GLU A 59 4.07 0.97 -13.83
CA GLU A 59 2.81 0.55 -14.47
C GLU A 59 1.89 -0.24 -13.52
N GLN A 60 2.43 -0.74 -12.41
CA GLN A 60 1.70 -1.43 -11.37
C GLN A 60 1.93 -0.71 -10.03
N PRO A 61 0.98 -0.80 -9.09
CA PRO A 61 1.17 -0.23 -7.77
C PRO A 61 2.36 -0.88 -7.04
N SER A 62 3.14 -0.06 -6.34
CA SER A 62 4.11 -0.51 -5.34
C SER A 62 3.80 0.14 -4.00
N TYR A 63 4.28 -0.46 -2.91
CA TYR A 63 4.00 0.07 -1.58
C TYR A 63 5.17 -0.15 -0.63
N TYR A 64 5.33 0.83 0.25
CA TYR A 64 6.35 0.88 1.27
C TYR A 64 5.68 0.90 2.63
N PHE A 65 6.01 -0.09 3.46
CA PHE A 65 5.58 -0.14 4.85
C PHE A 65 6.70 0.41 5.72
N ALA A 66 6.59 1.67 6.14
CA ALA A 66 7.52 2.20 7.11
C ALA A 66 7.21 1.54 8.47
N PRO A 67 8.16 0.77 9.05
CA PRO A 67 7.97 0.21 10.38
C PRO A 67 7.84 1.34 11.40
N LYS A 68 7.25 0.97 12.54
CA LYS A 68 6.89 1.84 13.66
C LYS A 68 7.91 2.97 13.92
N ASP A 69 7.46 4.22 13.76
CA ASP A 69 8.25 5.38 14.20
C ASP A 69 8.11 5.52 15.73
N GLU A 70 9.24 5.65 16.44
CA GLU A 70 9.30 5.79 17.91
C GLU A 70 8.50 6.99 18.43
N THR A 71 8.21 7.99 17.57
CA THR A 71 7.49 9.20 17.95
C THR A 71 5.97 9.10 17.83
N LEU A 72 5.46 8.23 16.95
CA LEU A 72 4.02 8.13 16.64
C LEU A 72 3.39 6.82 17.11
N ASP A 73 4.20 5.88 17.61
CA ASP A 73 3.80 4.52 18.01
C ASP A 73 3.12 3.73 16.87
N LYS A 74 3.33 4.13 15.60
CA LYS A 74 2.56 3.65 14.43
C LYS A 74 3.45 3.39 13.23
N GLY A 75 3.09 2.37 12.45
CA GLY A 75 3.64 2.14 11.10
C GLY A 75 2.88 2.98 10.07
N LYS A 76 3.51 3.22 8.91
CA LYS A 76 2.93 4.02 7.82
C LYS A 76 2.97 3.24 6.51
N LEU A 77 1.83 3.20 5.81
CA LEU A 77 1.75 2.58 4.48
C LEU A 77 1.75 3.67 3.41
N THR A 78 2.71 3.62 2.49
CA THR A 78 2.77 4.53 1.34
C THR A 78 2.61 3.73 0.06
N ILE A 79 1.69 4.14 -0.80
CA ILE A 79 1.36 3.48 -2.08
C ILE A 79 1.76 4.41 -3.23
N TYR A 80 2.44 3.87 -4.23
CA TYR A 80 2.92 4.57 -5.42
C TYR A 80 2.28 3.97 -6.69
N LEU A 81 1.75 4.81 -7.58
CA LEU A 81 1.26 4.41 -8.90
C LEU A 81 1.40 5.56 -9.91
N HIS A 82 2.05 5.33 -11.05
CA HIS A 82 2.20 6.35 -12.11
C HIS A 82 2.69 7.72 -11.59
N ASN A 83 3.71 7.75 -10.74
CA ASN A 83 4.23 8.95 -10.06
C ASN A 83 3.26 9.66 -9.09
N LEU A 84 2.13 9.03 -8.77
CA LEU A 84 1.22 9.50 -7.73
C LEU A 84 1.48 8.76 -6.43
N THR A 85 1.35 9.47 -5.32
CA THR A 85 1.60 8.94 -3.98
C THR A 85 0.34 9.08 -3.13
N LEU A 86 -0.05 7.98 -2.46
CA LEU A 86 -1.03 7.98 -1.38
C LEU A 86 -0.34 7.52 -0.08
N THR A 87 -0.63 8.20 1.02
CA THR A 87 -0.14 7.86 2.36
C THR A 87 -1.31 7.63 3.30
N LEU A 88 -1.24 6.54 4.07
CA LEU A 88 -2.23 6.09 5.05
C LEU A 88 -1.57 5.94 6.43
#